data_AF-A0AA43GWK2-F1
#
_entry.id   AF-A0AA43GWK2-F1
#
_cell.length_a   1.000
_cell.length_b   1.000
_cell.length_c   1.000
_cell.angle_alpha   90.00
_cell.angle_beta   90.00
_cell.angle_gamma   90.00
#
_symmetry.space_group_name_H-M   'P 1'
#
loop_
_entity.id
_entity.type
_entity.pdbx_description
1 polymer ?
#
loop_
_entity_poly.entity_id
_entity_poly.type
_entity_poly.pdbx_seq_one_letter_code
_entity_poly.pdbx_strand_id
1 'polypeptide(L)'
;MAFIKIQNVVINTSYVAAVRLDTQTSLGEKSVSVLVATPQFTLIQWDTIAQNLCDYEWIEFTGQAANVLRDYFTSFNNVIDLLPQHQESIVG
;
A
#
# COMPACT_ATOMS: atom_id res chain seq x y z
N MET A 1 10.10 -8.47 -5.84
CA MET A 1 8.67 -8.41 -5.48
C MET A 1 8.61 -8.33 -3.97
N ALA A 2 7.96 -7.31 -3.40
CA ALA A 2 7.83 -7.16 -1.96
C ALA A 2 6.35 -6.98 -1.59
N PHE A 3 5.99 -7.44 -0.40
CA PHE A 3 4.63 -7.32 0.12
C PHE A 3 4.67 -6.51 1.41
N ILE A 4 3.77 -5.54 1.52
CA ILE A 4 3.55 -4.76 2.73
C ILE A 4 2.29 -5.33 3.39
N LYS A 5 2.40 -5.90 4.59
CA LYS A 5 1.24 -6.33 5.39
C LYS A 5 0.93 -5.26 6.43
N ILE A 6 -0.26 -4.68 6.36
CA ILE A 6 -0.72 -3.68 7.32
C ILE A 6 -2.12 -4.06 7.76
N GLN A 7 -2.27 -4.33 9.06
CA GLN A 7 -3.53 -4.83 9.63
C GLN A 7 -4.02 -6.06 8.85
N ASN A 8 -5.20 -5.96 8.23
CA ASN A 8 -5.84 -7.03 7.46
C ASN A 8 -5.62 -6.90 5.94
N VAL A 9 -4.71 -6.01 5.50
CA VAL A 9 -4.44 -5.74 4.08
C VAL A 9 -3.01 -6.18 3.73
N VAL A 10 -2.86 -6.84 2.58
CA VAL A 10 -1.55 -7.16 1.97
C VAL A 10 -1.44 -6.41 0.65
N ILE A 11 -0.46 -5.51 0.56
CA ILE A 11 -0.20 -4.71 -0.63
C ILE A 11 1.01 -5.31 -1.34
N ASN A 12 0.82 -5.77 -2.57
CA ASN A 12 1.94 -6.09 -3.46
C ASN A 12 2.50 -4.78 -4.00
N THR A 13 3.76 -4.47 -3.66
CA THR A 13 4.38 -3.19 -4.03
C THR A 13 4.63 -3.05 -5.53
N SER A 14 4.60 -4.14 -6.29
CA SER A 14 4.66 -4.09 -7.76
C SER A 14 3.44 -3.42 -8.39
N TYR A 15 2.33 -3.28 -7.66
CA TYR A 15 1.14 -2.54 -8.11
C TYR A 15 1.08 -1.12 -7.57
N VAL A 16 2.02 -0.68 -6.75
CA VAL A 16 2.04 0.69 -6.24
C VAL A 16 2.60 1.62 -7.31
N ALA A 17 1.76 2.53 -7.81
CA ALA A 17 2.14 3.50 -8.83
C ALA A 17 2.66 4.81 -8.24
N ALA A 18 2.14 5.23 -7.09
CA ALA A 18 2.54 6.46 -6.39
C ALA A 18 2.17 6.42 -4.92
N VAL A 19 2.82 7.27 -4.11
CA VAL A 19 2.54 7.44 -2.68
C VAL A 19 2.51 8.93 -2.33
N ARG A 20 1.57 9.34 -1.47
CA ARG A 20 1.50 10.68 -0.86
C ARG A 20 1.70 10.55 0.64
N LEU A 21 2.78 11.12 1.17
CA LEU A 21 3.24 10.87 2.55
C LEU A 21 2.75 11.89 3.58
N ASP A 22 2.46 13.12 3.15
CA ASP A 22 2.14 14.25 4.02
C ASP A 22 0.75 14.81 3.70
N THR A 23 -0.25 13.92 3.67
CA THR A 23 -1.64 14.30 3.51
C THR A 23 -2.34 14.45 4.85
N GLN A 24 -3.48 15.12 4.85
CA GLN A 24 -4.39 15.19 5.98
C GLN A 24 -5.80 14.87 5.50
N THR A 25 -6.57 14.16 6.33
CA THR A 25 -7.99 13.92 6.09
C THR A 25 -8.77 15.23 6.21
N SER A 26 -10.04 15.22 5.81
CA SER A 26 -10.94 16.37 6.01
C SER A 26 -11.11 16.79 7.48
N LEU A 27 -10.77 15.90 8.43
CA LEU A 27 -10.79 16.14 9.87
C LEU A 27 -9.42 16.58 10.42
N GLY A 28 -8.42 16.76 9.56
CA GLY A 28 -7.07 17.19 9.93
C GLY A 28 -6.16 16.08 10.47
N GLU A 29 -6.60 14.82 10.41
CA GLU A 29 -5.77 13.68 10.81
C GLU A 29 -4.69 13.43 9.76
N LYS A 30 -3.44 13.19 10.17
CA LYS A 30 -2.35 12.84 9.25
C LYS A 30 -2.68 11.53 8.52
N SER A 31 -2.54 11.53 7.20
CA SER A 31 -2.79 10.37 6.36
C SER A 31 -1.63 10.07 5.41
N VAL A 32 -1.62 8.87 4.86
CA VAL A 32 -0.80 8.45 3.73
C VAL A 32 -1.73 7.88 2.68
N SER A 33 -1.60 8.31 1.43
CA SER A 33 -2.37 7.72 0.33
C SER A 33 -1.46 6.91 -0.58
N VAL A 34 -1.91 5.72 -0.99
CA VAL A 34 -1.20 4.84 -1.92
C VAL A 34 -2.04 4.68 -3.18
N LEU A 35 -1.45 4.96 -4.34
CA LEU A 35 -2.08 4.72 -5.63
C LEU A 35 -1.76 3.30 -6.08
N VAL A 36 -2.79 2.48 -6.22
CA VAL A 36 -2.66 1.09 -6.67
C VAL A 36 -3.12 1.01 -8.12
N ALA A 37 -2.26 0.45 -8.97
CA ALA A 37 -2.54 0.10 -10.36
C ALA A 37 -2.97 -1.36 -10.42
N THR A 38 -4.26 -1.61 -10.61
CA THR A 38 -4.80 -2.96 -10.80
C THR A 38 -4.98 -3.21 -12.29
N PRO A 39 -4.41 -4.30 -12.84
CA PRO A 39 -4.59 -4.59 -14.26
C PRO A 39 -6.05 -4.95 -14.52
N GLN A 40 -6.67 -4.26 -15.48
CA GLN A 40 -7.97 -4.67 -16.00
C GLN A 40 -7.75 -5.85 -16.95
N PHE A 41 -7.57 -7.06 -16.39
CA PHE A 41 -7.64 -8.28 -17.19
C PHE A 41 -9.10 -8.59 -17.50
N THR A 42 -9.74 -7.79 -18.35
CA THR A 42 -10.88 -8.31 -19.10
C THR A 42 -10.31 -9.32 -20.08
N LEU A 43 -10.60 -10.62 -19.87
CA LEU A 43 -10.37 -11.74 -20.79
C LEU A 43 -10.92 -11.50 -22.22
N ILE A 44 -11.54 -10.35 -22.49
CA ILE A 44 -12.35 -10.05 -23.66
C ILE A 44 -12.23 -8.54 -23.95
N GLN A 45 -11.19 -8.12 -24.69
CA GLN A 45 -11.22 -6.97 -25.63
C GLN A 45 -9.83 -6.77 -26.23
N TRP A 46 -9.49 -7.61 -27.21
CA TRP A 46 -8.29 -7.41 -28.04
C TRP A 46 -8.50 -6.38 -29.17
N ASP A 47 -9.73 -5.94 -29.42
CA ASP A 47 -10.07 -5.09 -30.57
C ASP A 47 -10.31 -3.61 -30.25
N THR A 48 -10.26 -3.19 -28.97
CA THR A 48 -10.42 -1.77 -28.63
C THR A 48 -9.07 -1.16 -28.28
N ILE A 49 -8.63 -0.25 -29.15
CA ILE A 49 -7.36 0.47 -29.09
C ILE A 49 -7.12 1.07 -27.70
N ALA A 50 -6.17 0.43 -27.00
CA ALA A 50 -5.31 0.88 -25.90
C ALA A 50 -5.56 2.32 -25.38
N GLN A 51 -6.36 2.47 -24.31
CA GLN A 51 -6.25 3.65 -23.44
C GLN A 51 -6.34 3.37 -21.92
N ASN A 52 -6.81 2.22 -21.43
CA ASN A 52 -6.84 1.94 -19.98
C ASN A 52 -6.52 0.46 -19.68
N LEU A 53 -5.24 0.10 -19.60
CA LEU A 53 -4.80 -1.27 -19.25
C LEU A 53 -4.83 -1.52 -17.74
N CYS A 54 -4.84 -0.45 -16.94
CA CYS A 54 -4.86 -0.51 -15.49
C CYS A 54 -5.86 0.48 -14.92
N ASP A 55 -6.62 0.04 -13.93
CA ASP A 55 -7.37 0.92 -13.03
C ASP A 55 -6.43 1.46 -11.97
N TYR A 56 -6.54 2.75 -11.69
CA TYR A 56 -5.77 3.45 -10.67
C TYR A 56 -6.69 3.93 -9.56
N GLU A 57 -6.47 3.44 -8.35
CA GLU A 57 -7.25 3.83 -7.16
C GLU A 57 -6.34 4.36 -6.05
N TRP A 58 -6.70 5.51 -5.47
CA TRP A 58 -6.05 6.02 -4.26
C TRP A 58 -6.71 5.41 -3.03
N ILE A 59 -5.92 4.72 -2.23
CA ILE A 59 -6.34 4.18 -0.94
C ILE A 59 -5.72 5.04 0.16
N GLU A 60 -6.56 5.66 0.99
CA GLU A 60 -6.13 6.48 2.13
C GLU A 60 -5.98 5.64 3.40
N PHE A 61 -4.85 5.81 4.08
CA PHE A 61 -4.54 5.19 5.37
C PHE A 61 -4.32 6.28 6.42
N THR A 62 -4.81 6.03 7.64
CA THR A 62 -4.62 6.90 8.82
C THR A 62 -4.03 6.12 10.00
N GLY A 63 -3.81 6.79 11.14
CA GLY A 63 -3.30 6.18 12.36
C GLY A 63 -2.01 5.37 12.17
N GLN A 64 -1.97 4.16 12.76
CA GLN A 64 -0.77 3.30 12.75
C GLN A 64 -0.40 2.82 11.34
N ALA A 65 -1.39 2.59 10.47
CA ALA A 65 -1.16 2.17 9.09
C ALA A 65 -0.40 3.25 8.30
N ALA A 66 -0.80 4.53 8.48
CA ALA A 66 -0.14 5.66 7.86
C ALA A 66 1.32 5.82 8.32
N ASN A 67 1.58 5.64 9.62
CA ASN A 67 2.94 5.73 10.16
C ASN A 67 3.84 4.65 9.56
N VAL A 68 3.38 3.39 9.55
CA VAL A 68 4.12 2.27 8.99
C VAL A 68 4.41 2.45 7.51
N LEU A 69 3.43 2.91 6.72
CA LEU A 69 3.64 3.21 5.30
C LEU A 69 4.64 4.35 5.10
N ARG A 70 4.55 5.39 5.92
CA ARG A 70 5.49 6.51 5.86
C ARG A 70 6.91 6.03 6.14
N ASP A 71 7.11 5.26 7.20
CA ASP A 71 8.42 4.71 7.55
C ASP A 71 8.97 3.81 6.44
N TYR A 72 8.11 2.96 5.84
CA TYR A 72 8.50 2.09 4.73
C TYR A 72 8.96 2.89 3.51
N PHE A 73 8.18 3.86 3.04
CA PHE A 73 8.48 4.60 1.81
C PHE A 73 9.50 5.74 1.98
N THR A 74 9.81 6.15 3.21
CA THR A 74 10.87 7.13 3.51
C THR A 74 12.21 6.48 3.90
N SER A 75 12.22 5.19 4.21
CA SER A 75 13.44 4.46 4.54
C SER A 75 14.27 4.18 3.30
N PHE A 76 15.57 4.51 3.36
CA PHE A 76 16.55 4.13 2.33
C PHE A 76 16.74 2.60 2.21
N ASN A 77 16.36 1.85 3.25
CA ASN A 77 16.34 0.40 3.28
C ASN A 77 14.88 -0.04 3.33
N ASN A 78 14.27 -0.36 2.18
CA ASN A 78 12.91 -0.93 2.06
C ASN A 78 12.74 -2.32 2.74
N VAL A 79 13.61 -2.69 3.68
CA VAL A 79 13.58 -3.90 4.50
C VAL A 79 12.99 -3.54 5.86
N ILE A 80 11.74 -3.09 5.89
CA ILE A 80 10.95 -3.15 7.12
C ILE A 80 10.18 -4.45 7.03
N ASP A 81 10.64 -5.47 7.77
CA ASP A 81 9.86 -6.70 7.98
C ASP A 81 8.57 -6.32 8.71
N LEU A 82 7.47 -6.21 7.97
CA LEU A 82 6.13 -5.91 8.51
C LEU A 82 5.44 -7.16 9.07
N LEU A 83 6.21 -8.13 9.54
CA LEU A 83 5.68 -9.27 10.27
C LEU A 83 5.53 -8.88 11.75
N PRO A 84 4.40 -9.20 12.39
CA PRO A 84 4.25 -8.95 13.82
C PRO A 84 5.32 -9.77 14.56
N GLN A 85 6.12 -9.10 15.40
CA GLN A 85 6.91 -9.81 16.40
C GLN A 85 5.91 -10.53 17.31
N HIS A 86 5.72 -11.82 17.07
CA HIS A 86 5.01 -12.70 17.98
C HIS A 86 5.76 -12.63 19.31
N GLN A 87 5.19 -11.95 20.30
CA GLN A 87 5.67 -12.06 21.67
C GLN A 87 5.28 -13.46 22.16
N GLU A 88 6.16 -14.43 21.97
CA GLU A 88 6.15 -15.62 22.81
C GLU A 88 6.73 -15.23 24.16
N SER A 89 5.86 -14.77 25.04
CA SER A 89 6.07 -14.83 26.48
C SER A 89 6.02 -16.30 26.88
N ILE A 90 7.16 -16.98 26.86
CA ILE A 90 7.32 -18.22 27.62
C ILE A 90 7.79 -17.82 29.02
N VAL A 91 6.81 -17.63 29.89
CA VAL A 91 7.00 -17.72 31.33
C VAL A 91 7.23 -19.21 31.66
N GLY A 92 8.35 -19.52 32.28
CA GLY A 92 8.69 -20.86 32.78
C GLY A 92 10.16 -21.01 33.08
#